data_AF-D9UUT1-F1
#
_entry.id   AF-D9UUT1-F1
#
_cell.length_a   1.000
_cell.length_b   1.000
_cell.length_c   1.000
_cell.angle_alpha   90.00
_cell.angle_beta   90.00
_cell.angle_gamma   90.00
#
_symmetry.space_group_name_H-M   'P 1'
#
loop_
_entity.id
_entity.type
_entity.pdbx_description
1 polymer ?
#
loop_
_entity_poly.entity_id
_entity_poly.type
_entity_poly.pdbx_seq_one_letter_code
_entity_poly.pdbx_strand_id
1 'polypeptide(L)'
;PALVRRVLAHEPPAFGLLPGAEEHRAFIASVHETFVREGMGPAGARFAAWAGAGGDRWEPAPELAARLFANGPRFLEHELRSFTSWLPDIGALRGPAAEGRLVLAVGRETRGALCREPAVTLASHLGLAPLALPDGHGGWLAAAEESAVLVRE
;
A
#
# COMPACT_ATOMS: atom_id res chain seq x y z
N PRO A 1 2.85 -2.89 20.05
CA PRO A 1 2.85 -4.36 19.75
C PRO A 1 1.76 -5.19 20.45
N ALA A 2 1.23 -4.78 21.63
CA ALA A 2 0.25 -5.59 22.38
C ALA A 2 -1.23 -5.39 22.00
N LEU A 3 -1.56 -4.33 21.24
CA LEU A 3 -2.95 -3.97 20.90
C LEU A 3 -3.56 -4.83 19.79
N VAL A 4 -2.73 -5.49 18.99
CA VAL A 4 -3.15 -6.32 17.85
C VAL A 4 -2.42 -7.67 17.91
N ARG A 5 -3.15 -8.76 17.62
CA ARG A 5 -2.63 -10.13 17.68
C ARG A 5 -1.78 -10.48 16.45
N ARG A 6 -2.21 -10.05 15.27
CA ARG A 6 -1.52 -10.21 13.98
C ARG A 6 -1.89 -9.01 13.09
N VAL A 7 -0.97 -8.56 12.26
CA VAL A 7 -1.14 -7.47 11.28
C VAL A 7 -0.78 -8.02 9.92
N LEU A 8 -1.70 -7.86 8.97
CA LEU A 8 -1.44 -8.02 7.55
C LEU A 8 -1.19 -6.63 6.96
N ALA A 9 0.05 -6.33 6.60
CA ALA A 9 0.41 -5.12 5.89
C ALA A 9 0.61 -5.45 4.41
N HIS A 10 -0.48 -5.31 3.63
CA HIS A 10 -0.46 -5.49 2.19
C HIS A 10 0.05 -4.22 1.51
N GLU A 11 1.19 -4.31 0.83
CA GLU A 11 1.79 -3.23 0.03
C GLU A 11 1.72 -1.86 0.74
N PRO A 12 2.24 -1.75 1.98
CA PRO A 12 2.11 -0.51 2.74
C PRO A 12 2.87 0.60 2.00
N PRO A 13 2.28 1.79 1.79
CA PRO A 13 2.84 2.82 0.92
C PRO A 13 4.00 3.61 1.57
N ALA A 14 4.91 2.93 2.26
CA ALA A 14 6.09 3.48 2.93
C ALA A 14 7.22 3.77 1.92
N PHE A 15 6.94 4.56 0.89
CA PHE A 15 7.86 4.85 -0.22
C PHE A 15 9.18 5.49 0.24
N GLY A 16 9.18 6.14 1.41
CA GLY A 16 10.41 6.69 2.01
C GLY A 16 11.45 5.63 2.40
N LEU A 17 11.11 4.34 2.43
CA LEU A 17 12.06 3.23 2.62
C LEU A 17 12.87 2.91 1.36
N LEU A 18 12.39 3.35 0.19
CA LEU A 18 13.01 3.03 -1.08
C LEU A 18 14.19 3.96 -1.37
N PRO A 19 15.17 3.52 -2.19
CA PRO A 19 16.14 4.42 -2.78
C PRO A 19 15.44 5.57 -3.50
N GLY A 20 15.94 6.80 -3.33
CA GLY A 20 15.29 7.98 -3.91
C GLY A 20 14.07 8.47 -3.11
N ALA A 21 14.13 8.39 -1.78
CA ALA A 21 13.05 8.81 -0.90
C ALA A 21 12.60 10.27 -1.11
N GLU A 22 13.52 11.18 -1.46
CA GLU A 22 13.16 12.57 -1.77
C GLU A 22 12.41 12.69 -3.09
N GLU A 23 12.78 11.91 -4.10
CA GLU A 23 12.10 11.85 -5.39
C GLU A 23 10.68 11.30 -5.22
N HIS A 24 10.50 10.28 -4.38
CA HIS A 24 9.17 9.76 -4.06
C HIS A 24 8.33 10.78 -3.29
N ARG A 25 8.90 11.48 -2.30
CA ARG A 25 8.21 12.56 -1.58
C ARG A 25 7.82 13.71 -2.52
N ALA A 26 8.73 14.13 -3.39
CA ALA A 26 8.48 15.18 -4.39
C ALA A 26 7.39 14.76 -5.38
N PHE A 27 7.38 13.50 -5.81
CA PHE A 27 6.31 12.98 -6.67
C PHE A 27 4.95 13.08 -5.97
N ILE A 28 4.85 12.62 -4.72
CA ILE A 28 3.60 12.69 -3.95
C ILE A 28 3.17 14.14 -3.72
N ALA A 29 4.11 15.08 -3.49
CA ALA A 29 3.79 16.50 -3.43
C ALA A 29 3.21 17.01 -4.77
N SER A 30 3.77 16.58 -5.90
CA SER A 30 3.23 16.93 -7.23
C SER A 30 1.81 16.40 -7.46
N VAL A 31 1.44 15.26 -6.87
CA VAL A 31 0.07 14.73 -6.96
C VAL A 31 -0.92 15.68 -6.26
N HIS A 32 -0.55 16.21 -5.10
CA HIS A 32 -1.34 17.21 -4.40
C HIS A 32 -1.44 18.52 -5.20
N GLU A 33 -0.35 18.97 -5.82
CA GLU A 33 -0.37 20.15 -6.70
C GLU A 33 -1.30 19.94 -7.90
N THR A 34 -1.26 18.77 -8.54
CA THR A 34 -2.22 18.39 -9.58
C THR A 34 -3.65 18.38 -9.04
N PHE A 35 -3.89 17.90 -7.82
CA PHE A 35 -5.22 17.91 -7.23
C PHE A 35 -5.74 19.36 -7.06
N VAL A 36 -4.91 20.26 -6.54
CA VAL A 36 -5.29 21.67 -6.36
C VAL A 36 -5.58 22.36 -7.69
N ARG A 37 -4.84 22.05 -8.76
CA ARG A 37 -4.97 22.71 -10.07
C ARG A 37 -6.03 22.09 -10.97
N GLU A 38 -6.16 20.76 -10.95
CA GLU A 38 -6.86 19.97 -11.98
C GLU A 38 -7.93 19.05 -11.38
N GLY A 39 -8.03 18.96 -10.06
CA GLY A 39 -9.03 18.18 -9.35
C GLY A 39 -8.66 16.70 -9.17
N MET A 40 -9.61 15.95 -8.58
CA MET A 40 -9.40 14.57 -8.14
C MET A 40 -9.04 13.60 -9.28
N GLY A 41 -9.72 13.68 -10.43
CA GLY A 41 -9.55 12.73 -11.53
C GLY A 41 -8.10 12.69 -12.04
N PRO A 42 -7.54 13.81 -12.52
CA PRO A 42 -6.15 13.87 -12.97
C PRO A 42 -5.13 13.49 -11.91
N ALA A 43 -5.31 13.94 -10.67
CA ALA A 43 -4.40 13.62 -9.55
C ALA A 43 -4.42 12.12 -9.20
N GLY A 44 -5.61 11.52 -9.11
CA GLY A 44 -5.80 10.11 -8.83
C GLY A 44 -5.20 9.22 -9.93
N ALA A 45 -5.44 9.55 -11.20
CA ALA A 45 -4.86 8.83 -12.33
C ALA A 45 -3.32 8.91 -12.34
N ARG A 46 -2.75 10.10 -12.06
CA ARG A 46 -1.31 10.30 -11.92
C ARG A 46 -0.72 9.43 -10.81
N PHE A 47 -1.37 9.39 -9.65
CA PHE A 47 -0.92 8.58 -8.52
C PHE A 47 -0.98 7.07 -8.81
N ALA A 48 -2.11 6.58 -9.34
CA ALA A 48 -2.28 5.17 -9.67
C ALA A 48 -1.25 4.68 -10.70
N ALA A 49 -1.02 5.47 -11.75
CA ALA A 49 -0.03 5.15 -12.79
C ALA A 49 1.40 5.08 -12.23
N TRP A 50 1.77 6.00 -11.34
CA TRP A 50 3.10 5.98 -10.71
C TRP A 50 3.27 4.86 -9.69
N ALA A 51 2.23 4.55 -8.92
CA ALA A 51 2.26 3.43 -7.99
C ALA A 51 2.31 2.08 -8.72
N GLY A 52 1.86 2.02 -9.98
CA GLY A 52 1.65 0.77 -10.70
C GLY A 52 0.50 -0.06 -10.13
N ALA A 53 -0.44 0.60 -9.45
CA ALA A 53 -1.62 -0.04 -8.88
C ALA A 53 -2.73 -0.07 -9.93
N GLY A 54 -3.01 -1.25 -10.50
CA GLY A 54 -4.11 -1.44 -11.45
C GLY A 54 -4.08 -2.80 -12.15
N GLY A 55 -5.10 -3.04 -12.98
CA GLY A 55 -5.27 -4.28 -13.73
C GLY A 55 -5.83 -5.45 -12.92
N ASP A 56 -6.31 -5.18 -11.70
CA ASP A 56 -6.96 -6.15 -10.84
C ASP A 56 -8.41 -6.43 -11.27
N ARG A 57 -8.88 -7.62 -10.94
CA ARG A 57 -10.28 -8.02 -11.17
C ARG A 57 -11.26 -7.51 -10.11
N TRP A 58 -10.77 -6.74 -9.14
CA TRP A 58 -11.60 -6.25 -8.06
C TRP A 58 -12.33 -4.97 -8.48
N GLU A 59 -13.66 -5.07 -8.56
CA GLU A 59 -14.53 -3.92 -8.69
C GLU A 59 -15.27 -3.69 -7.37
N PRO A 60 -15.21 -2.48 -6.78
CA PRO A 60 -15.97 -2.18 -5.58
C PRO A 60 -17.48 -2.20 -5.87
N ALA A 61 -18.26 -2.71 -4.92
CA ALA A 61 -19.72 -2.53 -4.93
C ALA A 61 -20.07 -1.03 -5.05
N PRO A 62 -21.22 -0.67 -5.69
CA PRO A 62 -21.58 0.72 -5.96
C PRO A 62 -21.51 1.65 -4.73
N GLU A 63 -21.93 1.16 -3.56
CA GLU A 63 -21.89 1.93 -2.30
C GLU A 63 -20.46 2.22 -1.85
N LEU A 64 -19.55 1.26 -2.01
CA LEU A 64 -18.13 1.44 -1.71
C LEU A 64 -17.48 2.38 -2.72
N ALA A 65 -17.80 2.23 -4.01
CA ALA A 65 -17.31 3.11 -5.07
C ALA A 65 -17.71 4.58 -4.81
N ALA A 66 -18.97 4.82 -4.44
CA ALA A 66 -19.47 6.14 -4.08
C ALA A 66 -18.73 6.73 -2.87
N ARG A 67 -18.44 5.91 -1.85
CA ARG A 67 -17.67 6.34 -0.67
C ARG A 67 -16.21 6.63 -1.00
N LEU A 68 -15.55 5.82 -1.83
CA LEU A 68 -14.19 6.08 -2.30
C LEU A 68 -14.11 7.39 -3.06
N PHE A 69 -15.08 7.64 -3.95
CA PHE A 69 -15.18 8.90 -4.69
C PHE A 69 -15.39 10.10 -3.75
N ALA A 70 -16.32 10.00 -2.79
CA ALA A 70 -16.59 11.07 -1.83
C ALA A 70 -15.40 11.39 -0.91
N ASN A 71 -14.59 10.39 -0.55
CA ASN A 71 -13.42 10.56 0.30
C ASN A 71 -12.16 10.99 -0.46
N GLY A 72 -12.13 10.82 -1.78
CA GLY A 72 -10.98 11.12 -2.64
C GLY A 72 -10.38 12.52 -2.47
N PRO A 73 -11.18 13.60 -2.43
CA PRO A 73 -10.66 14.95 -2.19
C PRO A 73 -9.92 15.07 -0.86
N ARG A 74 -10.52 14.57 0.24
CA ARG A 74 -9.89 14.58 1.57
C ARG A 74 -8.58 13.80 1.58
N PHE A 75 -8.58 12.64 0.94
CA PHE A 75 -7.40 11.79 0.81
C PHE A 75 -6.25 12.53 0.11
N LEU A 76 -6.52 13.13 -1.05
CA LEU A 76 -5.53 13.86 -1.84
C LEU A 76 -5.04 15.13 -1.13
N GLU A 77 -5.94 15.84 -0.46
CA GLU A 77 -5.63 17.11 0.20
C GLU A 77 -4.79 16.92 1.47
N HIS A 78 -5.15 15.95 2.32
CA HIS A 78 -4.65 15.87 3.69
C HIS A 78 -3.90 14.58 4.03
N GLU A 79 -4.29 13.46 3.44
CA GLU A 79 -3.87 12.14 3.96
C GLU A 79 -2.66 11.60 3.19
N LEU A 80 -2.71 11.64 1.86
CA LEU A 80 -1.74 11.00 0.97
C LEU A 80 -0.31 11.35 1.37
N ARG A 81 0.01 12.64 1.43
CA ARG A 81 1.37 13.14 1.78
C ARG A 81 1.84 12.65 3.15
N SER A 82 0.95 12.56 4.12
CA SER A 82 1.31 12.24 5.51
C SER A 82 1.70 10.78 5.66
N PHE A 83 0.87 9.85 5.23
CA PHE A 83 1.15 8.43 5.46
C PHE A 83 2.18 7.86 4.49
N THR A 84 2.33 8.42 3.26
CA THR A 84 3.40 7.99 2.35
C THR A 84 4.78 8.44 2.78
N SER A 85 4.85 9.48 3.62
CA SER A 85 6.10 10.00 4.19
C SER A 85 6.46 9.35 5.52
N TRP A 86 5.55 8.57 6.11
CA TRP A 86 5.80 7.86 7.35
C TRP A 86 6.81 6.72 7.14
N LEU A 87 7.72 6.56 8.11
CA LEU A 87 8.71 5.49 8.13
C LEU A 87 8.47 4.55 9.31
N PRO A 88 8.42 3.23 9.09
CA PRO A 88 8.39 2.27 10.18
C PRO A 88 9.69 2.27 10.97
N ASP A 89 9.59 2.14 12.28
CA ASP A 89 10.73 1.86 13.15
C ASP A 89 11.18 0.40 12.95
N ILE A 90 12.17 0.21 12.08
CA ILE A 90 12.74 -1.10 11.77
C ILE A 90 13.31 -1.77 13.02
N GLY A 91 13.87 -1.02 13.96
CA GLY A 91 14.42 -1.56 15.20
C GLY A 91 13.32 -2.14 16.09
N ALA A 92 12.21 -1.43 16.24
CA ALA A 92 11.04 -1.90 17.01
C ALA A 92 10.29 -3.06 16.34
N LEU A 93 10.39 -3.16 15.00
CA LEU A 93 9.84 -4.28 14.23
C LEU A 93 10.77 -5.50 14.21
N ARG A 94 12.01 -5.39 14.70
CA ARG A 94 12.91 -6.53 14.88
C ARG A 94 12.61 -7.25 16.20
N GLY A 95 12.60 -8.57 16.14
CA GLY A 95 12.56 -9.44 17.32
C GLY A 95 11.19 -10.03 17.65
N PRO A 96 11.08 -10.72 18.81
CA PRO A 96 9.98 -11.64 19.11
C PRO A 96 8.59 -11.00 19.17
N ALA A 97 8.52 -9.68 19.38
CA ALA A 97 7.26 -8.95 19.47
C ALA A 97 6.57 -8.78 18.10
N ALA A 98 7.35 -8.75 17.01
CA ALA A 98 6.85 -8.68 15.64
C ALA A 98 6.87 -10.05 14.96
N GLU A 99 7.80 -10.93 15.36
CA GLU A 99 7.90 -12.31 14.88
C GLU A 99 6.59 -13.08 15.11
N GLY A 100 6.06 -13.68 14.05
CA GLY A 100 4.76 -14.36 14.06
C GLY A 100 3.53 -13.44 14.14
N ARG A 101 3.72 -12.11 14.25
CA ARG A 101 2.61 -11.14 14.30
C ARG A 101 2.53 -10.23 13.09
N LEU A 102 3.64 -9.95 12.40
CA LEU A 102 3.64 -9.13 11.18
C LEU A 102 3.70 -10.02 9.94
N VAL A 103 2.71 -9.88 9.06
CA VAL A 103 2.70 -10.45 7.71
C VAL A 103 2.80 -9.31 6.72
N LEU A 104 3.89 -9.26 5.98
CA LEU A 104 4.04 -8.35 4.84
C LEU A 104 3.52 -9.07 3.61
N ALA A 105 2.54 -8.48 2.92
CA ALA A 105 1.93 -9.09 1.75
C ALA A 105 2.11 -8.24 0.51
N VAL A 106 2.13 -8.91 -0.64
CA VAL A 106 2.25 -8.32 -1.98
C VAL A 106 1.30 -9.04 -2.93
N GLY A 107 0.85 -8.36 -3.99
CA GLY A 107 0.17 -9.01 -5.09
C GLY A 107 1.12 -9.91 -5.89
N ARG A 108 0.64 -11.05 -6.38
CA ARG A 108 1.40 -11.93 -7.29
C ARG A 108 1.79 -11.19 -8.57
N GLU A 109 0.89 -10.35 -9.09
CA GLU A 109 1.06 -9.65 -10.37
C GLU A 109 1.69 -8.25 -10.25
N THR A 110 1.94 -7.76 -9.03
CA THR A 110 2.55 -6.43 -8.82
C THR A 110 4.07 -6.42 -8.98
N ARG A 111 4.66 -7.44 -9.65
CA ARG A 111 6.11 -7.51 -9.87
C ARG A 111 6.57 -6.34 -10.76
N GLY A 112 7.47 -5.51 -10.22
CA GLY A 112 7.96 -4.31 -10.90
C GLY A 112 7.04 -3.08 -10.74
N ALA A 113 5.90 -3.21 -10.05
CA ALA A 113 5.09 -2.08 -9.65
C ALA A 113 5.65 -1.45 -8.37
N LEU A 114 5.60 -0.12 -8.26
CA LEU A 114 6.18 0.60 -7.14
C LEU A 114 5.45 0.31 -5.81
N CYS A 115 4.14 0.05 -5.84
CA CYS A 115 3.34 -0.29 -4.66
C CYS A 115 3.85 -1.52 -3.91
N ARG A 116 4.46 -2.48 -4.62
CA ARG A 116 5.05 -3.70 -4.08
C ARG A 116 6.31 -3.42 -3.26
N GLU A 117 7.13 -2.48 -3.72
CA GLU A 117 8.52 -2.34 -3.29
C GLU A 117 8.67 -2.08 -1.79
N PRO A 118 7.86 -1.23 -1.13
CA PRO A 118 8.00 -1.01 0.32
C PRO A 118 7.81 -2.29 1.15
N ALA A 119 6.88 -3.18 0.77
CA ALA A 119 6.71 -4.46 1.46
C ALA A 119 7.95 -5.35 1.31
N VAL A 120 8.52 -5.40 0.11
CA VAL A 120 9.71 -6.21 -0.20
C VAL A 120 10.93 -5.67 0.55
N THR A 121 11.16 -4.35 0.52
CA THR A 121 12.25 -3.70 1.24
C THR A 121 12.12 -3.92 2.75
N LEU A 122 10.93 -3.72 3.30
CA LEU A 122 10.67 -3.95 4.72
C LEU A 122 10.89 -5.42 5.11
N ALA A 123 10.45 -6.37 4.29
CA ALA A 123 10.65 -7.79 4.54
C ALA A 123 12.14 -8.15 4.55
N SER A 124 12.92 -7.60 3.60
CA SER A 124 14.38 -7.79 3.54
C SER A 124 15.06 -7.27 4.81
N HIS A 125 14.70 -6.09 5.31
CA HIS A 125 15.27 -5.53 6.55
C HIS A 125 14.95 -6.33 7.82
N LEU A 126 13.85 -7.09 7.79
CA LEU A 126 13.35 -7.91 8.91
C LEU A 126 13.73 -9.40 8.77
N GLY A 127 14.32 -9.82 7.66
CA GLY A 127 14.60 -11.24 7.39
C GLY A 127 13.33 -12.07 7.17
N LEU A 128 12.26 -11.46 6.68
CA LEU A 128 10.98 -12.09 6.40
C LEU A 128 10.81 -12.38 4.90
N ALA A 129 9.98 -13.37 4.58
CA ALA A 129 9.49 -13.58 3.23
C ALA A 129 8.11 -12.91 3.07
N PRO A 130 7.89 -12.04 2.06
CA PRO A 130 6.56 -11.52 1.77
C PRO A 130 5.58 -12.64 1.36
N LEU A 131 4.35 -12.56 1.86
CA LEU A 131 3.24 -13.41 1.43
C LEU A 131 2.67 -12.91 0.10
N ALA A 132 2.65 -13.77 -0.92
CA ALA A 132 2.08 -13.44 -2.22
C ALA A 132 0.58 -13.74 -2.28
N LEU A 133 -0.25 -12.69 -2.28
CA LEU A 133 -1.70 -12.77 -2.41
C LEU A 133 -2.14 -12.78 -3.89
N PRO A 134 -3.33 -13.28 -4.20
CA PRO A 134 -3.80 -13.42 -5.58
C PRO A 134 -3.85 -12.08 -6.34
N ASP A 135 -3.51 -12.13 -7.64
CA ASP A 135 -3.72 -11.05 -8.61
C ASP A 135 -2.90 -9.77 -8.28
N GLY A 136 -3.34 -8.59 -8.74
CA GLY A 136 -2.69 -7.29 -8.55
C GLY A 136 -2.91 -6.65 -7.17
N HIS A 137 -2.84 -5.32 -7.11
CA HIS A 137 -2.89 -4.55 -5.85
C HIS A 137 -4.19 -4.77 -5.04
N GLY A 138 -5.35 -4.75 -5.69
CA GLY A 138 -6.66 -5.02 -5.06
C GLY A 138 -7.18 -6.44 -5.26
N GLY A 139 -6.47 -7.29 -6.01
CA GLY A 139 -6.98 -8.59 -6.46
C GLY A 139 -7.26 -9.60 -5.33
N TRP A 140 -6.57 -9.46 -4.18
CA TRP A 140 -6.84 -10.25 -2.97
C TRP A 140 -8.25 -10.00 -2.39
N LEU A 141 -8.85 -8.83 -2.65
CA LEU A 141 -10.22 -8.52 -2.24
C LEU A 141 -11.25 -9.30 -3.07
N ALA A 142 -10.96 -9.55 -4.36
CA ALA A 142 -11.79 -10.40 -5.21
C ALA A 142 -11.60 -11.89 -4.90
N ALA A 143 -10.42 -12.29 -4.44
CA ALA A 143 -10.09 -13.66 -4.02
C ALA A 143 -10.07 -13.81 -2.48
N ALA A 144 -11.08 -13.28 -1.79
CA ALA A 144 -11.07 -13.17 -0.34
C ALA A 144 -10.94 -14.53 0.39
N GLU A 145 -11.58 -15.60 -0.12
CA GLU A 145 -11.49 -16.94 0.48
C GLU A 145 -10.07 -17.53 0.38
N GLU A 146 -9.47 -17.49 -0.82
CA GLU A 146 -8.07 -17.93 -1.02
C GLU A 146 -7.12 -17.10 -0.16
N SER A 147 -7.29 -15.78 -0.15
CA SER A 147 -6.48 -14.86 0.64
C SER A 147 -6.58 -15.15 2.14
N ALA A 148 -7.77 -15.50 2.64
CA ALA A 148 -7.97 -15.85 4.04
C ALA A 148 -7.28 -17.15 4.44
N VAL A 149 -7.19 -18.14 3.54
CA VAL A 149 -6.43 -19.38 3.75
C VAL A 149 -4.93 -19.05 3.85
N LEU A 150 -4.40 -18.34 2.85
CA LEU A 150 -2.98 -17.96 2.78
C LEU A 150 -2.51 -17.14 3.99
N VAL A 151 -3.35 -16.28 4.54
CA VAL A 151 -3.01 -15.45 5.71
C VAL A 151 -3.08 -16.22 7.03
N ARG A 152 -3.82 -17.34 7.09
CA ARG A 152 -3.95 -18.16 8.31
C ARG A 152 -2.81 -19.15 8.47
N GLU A 153 -2.31 -19.68 7.37
CA GLU A 153 -1.07 -20.46 7.30
C GLU A 153 0.15 -19.65 7.82
#